data_AF-A0A817YGT5-F1
#
_entry.id   AF-A0A817YGT5-F1
#
_cell.length_a   1.000
_cell.length_b   1.000
_cell.length_c   1.000
_cell.angle_alpha   90.00
_cell.angle_beta   90.00
_cell.angle_gamma   90.00
#
_symmetry.space_group_name_H-M   'P 1'
#
loop_
_entity.id
_entity.type
_entity.pdbx_description
1 polymer ?
#
loop_
_entity_poly.entity_id
_entity_poly.type
_entity_poly.pdbx_seq_one_letter_code
_entity_poly.pdbx_strand_id
1 'polypeptide(L)'
;MDRHRIIFKYDSIKDDLAIQLAFNSALSDDRKDWIKWHTEDINQRREQNLPADYLYKKDTKQINFNDFINKELVIFSKPSTEHAIPSIMDVLKPDQRKIMFVCFTKSLICEIKVAQLAGKVAENSDYHHDEQSLTNTIVGLA
;
A
#
# COMPACT_ATOMS: atom_id res chain seq x y z
N MET A 1 11.59 -6.12 -25.95
CA MET A 1 10.18 -5.81 -25.61
C MET A 1 9.47 -7.03 -25.01
N ASP A 2 9.76 -8.24 -25.48
CA ASP A 2 8.99 -9.46 -25.13
C ASP A 2 8.93 -9.85 -23.65
N ARG A 3 9.90 -9.43 -22.82
CA ARG A 3 9.84 -9.65 -21.37
C ARG A 3 8.87 -8.70 -20.65
N HIS A 4 8.72 -7.48 -21.15
CA HIS A 4 7.98 -6.42 -20.45
C HIS A 4 6.51 -6.33 -20.88
N ARG A 5 6.14 -6.98 -22.00
CA ARG A 5 4.76 -7.08 -22.44
C ARG A 5 4.11 -8.30 -21.79
N ILE A 6 3.11 -8.06 -20.94
CA ILE A 6 2.26 -9.08 -20.35
C ILE A 6 0.85 -8.95 -20.96
N ILE A 7 0.31 -10.03 -21.49
CA ILE A 7 -1.02 -10.06 -22.11
C ILE A 7 -2.05 -10.42 -21.04
N PHE A 8 -3.05 -9.56 -20.85
CA PHE A 8 -4.23 -9.93 -20.06
C PHE A 8 -5.14 -10.82 -20.88
N LYS A 9 -5.47 -12.00 -20.35
CA LYS A 9 -6.37 -12.95 -20.98
C LYS A 9 -7.58 -13.16 -20.08
N TYR A 10 -8.76 -12.84 -20.59
CA TYR A 10 -10.00 -13.29 -19.99
C TYR A 10 -10.15 -14.81 -20.18
N ASP A 11 -10.42 -15.52 -19.10
CA ASP A 11 -10.49 -16.98 -19.07
C ASP A 11 -11.88 -17.48 -18.67
N SER A 12 -12.51 -16.87 -17.65
CA SER A 12 -13.78 -17.37 -17.13
C SER A 12 -14.54 -16.31 -16.34
N ILE A 13 -15.78 -16.66 -15.93
CA ILE A 13 -16.62 -15.82 -15.06
C ILE A 13 -15.95 -15.43 -13.73
N LYS A 14 -14.89 -16.13 -13.32
CA LYS A 14 -14.10 -15.75 -12.14
C LYS A 14 -13.44 -14.38 -12.33
N ASP A 15 -13.06 -14.04 -13.56
CA ASP A 15 -12.49 -12.74 -13.91
C ASP A 15 -13.52 -11.63 -13.71
N ASP A 16 -14.76 -11.85 -14.15
CA ASP A 16 -15.86 -10.90 -13.95
C ASP A 16 -16.14 -10.69 -12.45
N LEU A 17 -16.22 -11.78 -11.69
CA LEU A 17 -16.46 -11.73 -10.24
C LEU A 17 -15.31 -11.03 -9.51
N ALA A 18 -14.06 -11.25 -9.91
CA ALA A 18 -12.90 -10.59 -9.32
C ALA A 18 -12.92 -9.07 -9.60
N ILE A 19 -13.26 -8.66 -10.82
CA ILE A 19 -13.42 -7.24 -11.16
C ILE A 19 -14.58 -6.61 -10.38
N GLN A 20 -15.71 -7.31 -10.25
CA GLN A 20 -16.84 -6.84 -9.45
C GLN A 20 -16.45 -6.66 -7.99
N LEU A 21 -15.80 -7.65 -7.36
CA LEU A 21 -15.32 -7.55 -5.99
C LEU A 21 -14.45 -6.30 -5.78
N ALA A 22 -13.52 -6.05 -6.70
CA ALA A 22 -12.59 -4.93 -6.62
C ALA A 22 -13.26 -3.55 -6.72
N PHE A 23 -14.23 -3.37 -7.62
CA PHE A 23 -14.72 -2.04 -8.00
C PHE A 23 -16.20 -1.77 -7.73
N ASN A 24 -17.01 -2.78 -7.45
CA ASN A 24 -18.42 -2.58 -7.13
C ASN A 24 -18.57 -1.98 -5.72
N SER A 25 -19.17 -0.80 -5.62
CA SER A 25 -19.39 -0.12 -4.34
C SER A 25 -20.22 -0.94 -3.36
N ALA A 26 -21.12 -1.79 -3.85
CA ALA A 26 -21.97 -2.64 -3.01
C ALA A 26 -21.21 -3.78 -2.32
N LEU A 27 -20.02 -4.16 -2.80
CA LEU A 27 -19.22 -5.28 -2.28
C LEU A 27 -18.13 -4.80 -1.30
N SER A 28 -18.38 -3.71 -0.57
CA SER A 28 -17.40 -3.15 0.38
C SER A 28 -17.09 -4.08 1.54
N ASP A 29 -18.06 -4.87 2.00
CA ASP A 29 -17.86 -5.83 3.08
C ASP A 29 -17.07 -7.04 2.59
N ASP A 30 -17.38 -7.57 1.40
CA ASP A 30 -16.62 -8.67 0.79
C ASP A 30 -15.14 -8.30 0.59
N ARG A 31 -14.85 -7.02 0.27
CA ARG A 31 -13.46 -6.54 0.20
C ARG A 31 -12.72 -6.60 1.52
N LYS A 32 -13.41 -6.47 2.67
CA LYS A 32 -12.77 -6.60 3.99
C LYS A 32 -12.29 -8.03 4.20
N ASP A 33 -13.15 -9.00 3.93
CA ASP A 33 -12.82 -10.41 4.05
C ASP A 33 -11.73 -10.82 3.05
N TRP A 34 -11.78 -10.28 1.83
CA TRP A 34 -10.76 -10.47 0.81
C TRP A 34 -9.37 -9.97 1.23
N ILE A 35 -9.27 -8.75 1.75
CA ILE A 35 -8.00 -8.18 2.26
C ILE A 35 -7.51 -8.95 3.48
N LYS A 36 -8.43 -9.36 4.36
CA LYS A 36 -8.13 -10.17 5.55
C LYS A 36 -7.54 -11.52 5.16
N TRP A 37 -8.19 -12.25 4.25
CA TRP A 37 -7.73 -13.54 3.76
C TRP A 37 -6.31 -13.46 3.16
N HIS A 38 -6.06 -12.46 2.32
CA HIS A 38 -4.73 -12.26 1.74
C HIS A 38 -3.67 -11.94 2.80
N THR A 39 -4.04 -11.17 3.84
CA THR A 39 -3.13 -10.88 4.96
C THR A 39 -2.80 -12.13 5.78
N GLU A 40 -3.78 -13.00 6.01
CA GLU A 40 -3.62 -14.27 6.70
C GLU A 40 -2.72 -15.24 5.90
N ASP A 41 -2.91 -15.35 4.57
CA ASP A 41 -2.04 -16.15 3.70
C ASP A 41 -0.57 -15.70 3.76
N ILE A 42 -0.33 -14.38 3.69
CA ILE A 42 1.03 -13.82 3.84
C ILE A 42 1.64 -14.19 5.19
N ASN A 43 0.89 -14.03 6.28
CA ASN A 43 1.37 -14.30 7.63
C ASN A 43 1.69 -15.79 7.81
N GLN A 44 0.80 -16.68 7.35
CA GLN A 44 0.99 -18.12 7.43
C GLN A 44 2.23 -18.59 6.66
N ARG A 45 2.44 -18.06 5.45
CA ARG A 45 3.64 -18.37 4.66
C ARG A 45 4.91 -17.90 5.35
N ARG A 46 4.88 -16.71 5.97
CA ARG A 46 6.00 -16.18 6.74
C ARG A 46 6.34 -17.08 7.94
N GLU A 47 5.34 -17.54 8.68
CA GLU A 47 5.52 -18.47 9.80
C GLU A 47 6.15 -19.80 9.36
N GLN A 48 5.80 -20.26 8.16
CA GLN A 48 6.32 -21.49 7.55
C GLN A 48 7.64 -21.32 6.79
N ASN A 49 8.23 -20.11 6.78
CA ASN A 49 9.40 -19.76 5.96
C ASN A 49 9.23 -20.07 4.46
N LEU A 50 7.99 -19.96 3.95
CA LEU A 50 7.69 -20.11 2.54
C LEU A 50 7.91 -18.78 1.79
N PRO A 51 8.32 -18.83 0.51
CA PRO A 51 8.47 -17.62 -0.29
C PRO A 51 7.11 -16.95 -0.53
N ALA A 52 7.13 -15.62 -0.67
CA ALA A 52 5.95 -14.87 -1.11
C ALA A 52 5.54 -15.30 -2.53
N ASP A 53 4.24 -15.46 -2.77
CA ASP A 53 3.71 -15.64 -4.12
C ASP A 53 3.51 -14.27 -4.75
N TYR A 54 4.28 -14.00 -5.80
CA TYR A 54 4.19 -12.78 -6.59
C TYR A 54 3.81 -13.12 -8.03
N LEU A 55 3.08 -12.22 -8.67
CA LEU A 55 2.44 -12.46 -9.96
C LEU A 55 3.44 -12.58 -11.12
N TYR A 56 4.45 -11.70 -11.14
CA TYR A 56 5.37 -11.56 -12.27
C TYR A 56 6.64 -12.41 -12.09
N LYS A 57 6.63 -13.61 -12.66
CA LYS A 57 7.82 -14.49 -12.76
C LYS A 57 8.58 -14.18 -14.06
N LYS A 58 9.82 -14.68 -14.15
CA LYS A 58 10.73 -14.42 -15.29
C LYS A 58 10.09 -14.73 -16.65
N ASP A 59 9.26 -15.77 -16.69
CA ASP A 59 8.65 -16.29 -17.92
C ASP A 59 7.15 -15.96 -18.03
N THR A 60 6.62 -15.09 -17.16
CA THR A 60 5.22 -14.65 -17.27
C THR A 60 5.04 -13.87 -18.57
N LYS A 61 4.17 -14.36 -19.45
CA LYS A 61 3.78 -13.71 -20.72
C LYS A 61 2.32 -13.32 -20.76
N GLN A 62 1.51 -13.99 -19.95
CA GLN A 62 0.08 -13.79 -19.87
C GLN A 62 -0.37 -13.95 -18.41
N ILE A 63 -1.39 -13.19 -18.04
CA ILE A 63 -2.08 -13.27 -16.75
C ILE A 63 -3.58 -13.13 -17.01
N ASN A 64 -4.42 -13.69 -16.14
CA ASN A 64 -5.86 -13.42 -16.16
C ASN A 64 -6.21 -12.29 -15.17
N PHE A 65 -7.44 -11.80 -15.25
CA PHE A 65 -7.89 -10.70 -14.39
C PHE A 65 -8.00 -11.17 -12.94
N ASN A 66 -8.48 -12.39 -12.70
CA ASN A 66 -8.58 -12.96 -11.38
C ASN A 66 -7.22 -12.97 -10.64
N ASP A 67 -6.15 -13.39 -11.30
CA ASP A 67 -4.79 -13.43 -10.73
C ASP A 67 -4.26 -12.01 -10.52
N PHE A 68 -4.51 -11.09 -11.45
CA PHE A 68 -4.13 -9.70 -11.26
C PHE A 68 -4.81 -9.07 -10.04
N ILE A 69 -6.12 -9.24 -9.91
CA ILE A 69 -6.88 -8.70 -8.77
C ILE A 69 -6.36 -9.33 -7.48
N ASN A 70 -6.30 -10.66 -7.40
CA ASN A 70 -6.01 -11.37 -6.17
C ASN A 70 -4.51 -11.47 -5.80
N LYS A 71 -3.59 -11.13 -6.69
CA LYS A 71 -2.14 -11.19 -6.42
C LYS A 71 -1.42 -9.86 -6.57
N GLU A 72 -1.96 -8.89 -7.30
CA GLU A 72 -1.33 -7.58 -7.50
C GLU A 72 -2.17 -6.47 -6.88
N LEU A 73 -3.46 -6.37 -7.24
CA LEU A 73 -4.31 -5.28 -6.75
C LEU A 73 -4.51 -5.33 -5.23
N VAL A 74 -4.64 -6.53 -4.66
CA VAL A 74 -4.76 -6.70 -3.21
C VAL A 74 -3.54 -6.16 -2.44
N ILE A 75 -2.34 -6.21 -3.04
CA ILE A 75 -1.10 -5.66 -2.47
C ILE A 75 -1.17 -4.13 -2.42
N PHE A 76 -1.93 -3.49 -3.31
CA PHE A 76 -2.22 -2.05 -3.24
C PHE A 76 -3.32 -1.72 -2.22
N SER A 77 -4.36 -2.55 -2.12
CA SER A 77 -5.53 -2.27 -1.27
C SER A 77 -5.18 -2.22 0.23
N LYS A 78 -4.30 -3.12 0.70
CA LYS A 78 -3.90 -3.16 2.12
C LYS A 78 -3.11 -1.90 2.55
N PRO A 79 -1.98 -1.53 1.92
CA PRO A 79 -1.28 -0.29 2.23
C PRO A 79 -2.15 0.96 2.03
N SER A 80 -3.06 0.97 1.06
CA SER A 80 -4.00 2.09 0.90
C SER A 80 -4.88 2.27 2.14
N THR A 81 -5.30 1.16 2.75
CA THR A 81 -6.08 1.17 4.00
C THR A 81 -5.21 1.59 5.18
N GLU A 82 -3.97 1.09 5.27
CA GLU A 82 -3.03 1.44 6.34
C GLU A 82 -2.62 2.93 6.32
N HIS A 83 -2.47 3.54 5.14
CA HIS A 83 -2.21 4.97 5.01
C HIS A 83 -3.46 5.82 5.30
N ALA A 84 -4.67 5.26 5.14
CA ALA A 84 -5.92 5.97 5.36
C ALA A 84 -6.42 5.93 6.82
N ILE A 85 -6.16 4.84 7.55
CA ILE A 85 -6.67 4.59 8.90
C ILE A 85 -5.55 4.75 9.94
N PRO A 86 -5.72 5.58 10.99
CA PRO A 86 -4.72 5.73 12.05
C PRO A 86 -4.61 4.49 12.94
N SER A 87 -3.45 4.31 13.57
CA SER A 87 -3.26 3.28 14.59
C SER A 87 -3.94 3.68 15.91
N ILE A 88 -4.48 2.70 16.64
CA ILE A 88 -5.05 2.94 17.98
C ILE A 88 -3.99 3.33 19.03
N MET A 89 -2.73 2.94 18.80
CA MET A 89 -1.65 3.12 19.79
C MET A 89 -1.22 4.58 19.93
N ASP A 90 -1.25 5.33 18.83
CA ASP A 90 -0.78 6.72 18.78
C ASP A 90 -1.76 7.67 18.06
N VAL A 91 -2.85 7.15 17.49
CA VAL A 91 -3.85 7.92 16.73
C VAL A 91 -3.25 8.57 15.47
N LEU A 92 -2.11 8.08 14.99
CA LEU A 92 -1.41 8.61 13.81
C LEU A 92 -1.48 7.65 12.62
N LYS A 93 -1.63 8.24 11.43
CA LYS A 93 -1.34 7.58 10.15
C LYS A 93 0.18 7.43 9.96
N PRO A 94 0.65 6.51 9.11
CA PRO A 94 2.08 6.32 8.84
C PRO A 94 2.82 7.63 8.49
N ASP A 95 2.24 8.46 7.61
CA ASP A 95 2.83 9.73 7.17
C ASP A 95 3.01 10.71 8.33
N GLN A 96 1.98 10.84 9.17
CA GLN A 96 2.02 11.67 10.36
C GLN A 96 3.07 11.16 11.36
N ARG A 97 3.14 9.84 11.55
CA ARG A 97 4.12 9.20 12.43
C ARG A 97 5.55 9.44 11.95
N LYS A 98 5.81 9.39 10.65
CA LYS A 98 7.11 9.70 10.05
C LYS A 98 7.52 11.14 10.31
N ILE A 99 6.58 12.10 10.18
CA ILE A 99 6.82 13.51 10.51
C ILE A 99 7.19 13.66 11.99
N MET A 100 6.36 13.11 12.89
CA MET A 100 6.59 13.21 14.33
C MET A 100 7.90 12.55 14.77
N PHE A 101 8.23 11.39 14.20
CA PHE A 101 9.51 10.71 14.42
C PHE A 101 10.69 11.64 14.13
N VAL A 102 10.73 12.29 12.96
CA VAL A 102 11.83 13.18 12.58
C VAL A 102 11.87 14.43 13.47
N CYS A 103 10.72 15.01 13.82
CA CYS A 103 10.65 16.14 14.75
C CYS A 103 11.26 15.80 16.12
N PHE A 104 10.94 14.62 16.66
CA PHE A 104 11.48 14.17 17.95
C PHE A 104 12.96 13.81 17.86
N THR A 105 13.38 13.04 16.86
CA THR A 105 14.78 12.59 16.72
C THR A 105 15.75 13.73 16.43
N LYS A 106 15.33 14.77 15.70
CA LYS A 106 16.17 15.94 15.43
C LYS A 106 16.05 17.04 16.48
N SER A 107 15.22 16.85 17.51
CA SER A 107 14.95 17.81 18.58
C SER A 107 14.76 19.23 18.04
N LEU A 108 13.80 19.39 17.13
CA LEU A 108 13.53 20.68 16.49
C LEU A 108 12.94 21.66 17.51
N ILE A 109 13.82 22.41 18.19
CA ILE A 109 13.49 23.42 19.21
C ILE A 109 13.28 24.82 18.63
N CYS A 110 13.69 25.04 17.38
CA CYS A 110 13.50 26.29 16.66
C CYS A 110 12.52 26.10 15.50
N GLU A 111 11.87 27.18 15.09
CA GLU A 111 11.01 27.19 13.92
C GLU A 111 11.76 26.76 12.66
N ILE A 112 11.06 26.03 11.79
CA ILE A 112 11.57 25.56 10.50
C ILE A 112 10.49 25.77 9.44
N LYS A 113 10.90 26.11 8.22
CA LYS A 113 9.94 26.23 7.11
C LYS A 113 9.37 24.85 6.80
N VAL A 114 8.06 24.78 6.55
CA VAL A 114 7.35 23.52 6.23
C VAL A 114 8.04 22.76 5.09
N ALA A 115 8.43 23.43 4.01
CA ALA A 115 9.13 22.81 2.88
C ALA A 115 10.49 22.19 3.28
N GLN A 116 11.22 22.83 4.21
CA GLN A 116 12.50 22.30 4.71
C GLN A 116 12.28 21.11 5.65
N LEU A 117 11.20 21.14 6.44
CA LEU A 117 10.81 20.01 7.27
C LEU A 117 10.39 18.82 6.39
N ALA A 118 9.60 19.04 5.35
CA ALA A 118 9.21 18.00 4.40
C ALA A 118 10.43 17.31 3.79
N GLY A 119 11.41 18.07 3.29
CA GLY A 119 12.65 17.50 2.76
C GLY A 119 13.44 16.68 3.80
N LYS A 120 13.55 17.18 5.04
CA LYS A 120 14.17 16.42 6.14
C LYS A 120 13.42 15.13 6.46
N VAL A 121 12.09 15.17 6.46
CA VAL A 121 11.26 13.99 6.72
C VAL A 121 11.44 12.97 5.59
N ALA A 122 11.48 13.41 4.33
CA ALA A 122 11.69 12.53 3.20
C ALA A 122 13.02 11.76 3.29
N GLU A 123 14.10 12.46 3.60
CA GLU A 123 15.44 11.89 3.76
C GLU A 123 15.55 10.95 4.99
N ASN A 124 15.01 11.36 6.15
CA ASN A 124 15.30 10.68 7.42
C ASN A 124 14.28 9.60 7.81
N SER A 125 13.20 9.42 7.04
CA SER A 125 12.14 8.44 7.33
C SER A 125 11.83 7.50 6.16
N ASP A 126 12.68 7.51 5.13
CA ASP A 126 12.48 6.78 3.88
C ASP A 126 11.05 6.99 3.34
N TYR A 127 10.63 8.26 3.21
CA TYR A 127 9.34 8.59 2.61
C TYR A 127 9.46 8.48 1.10
N HIS A 128 8.66 7.60 0.49
CA HIS A 128 8.74 7.29 -0.93
C HIS A 128 7.55 7.83 -1.73
N HIS A 129 6.69 8.65 -1.12
CA HIS A 129 5.62 9.36 -1.81
C HIS A 129 6.02 10.82 -2.04
N ASP A 130 5.11 11.60 -2.64
CA ASP A 130 5.42 12.97 -3.04
C ASP A 130 5.57 13.93 -1.84
N GLU A 131 6.53 14.86 -1.93
CA GLU A 131 6.78 15.85 -0.87
C GLU A 131 5.61 16.82 -0.67
N GLN A 132 4.72 16.96 -1.67
CA GLN A 132 3.56 17.84 -1.56
C GLN A 132 2.51 17.26 -0.61
N SER A 133 2.25 15.95 -0.66
CA SER A 133 1.44 15.21 0.30
C SER A 133 2.00 15.36 1.71
N LEU A 134 3.32 15.32 1.85
CA LEU A 134 4.00 15.51 3.13
C LEU A 134 3.85 16.93 3.68
N THR A 135 4.01 17.93 2.82
CA THR A 135 3.77 19.35 3.14
C THR A 135 2.34 19.58 3.63
N ASN A 136 1.35 19.04 2.92
CA ASN A 136 -0.05 19.11 3.31
C ASN A 136 -0.32 18.41 4.66
N THR A 137 0.36 17.28 4.91
CA THR A 137 0.23 16.54 6.17
C THR A 137 0.84 17.31 7.34
N ILE A 138 1.98 17.97 7.13
CA ILE A 138 2.60 18.84 8.15
C ILE A 138 1.66 20.00 8.49
N VAL A 139 1.06 20.65 7.49
CA VAL A 139 0.10 21.73 7.71
C VAL A 139 -1.14 21.24 8.47
N GLY A 140 -1.64 20.04 8.16
CA GLY A 140 -2.80 19.47 8.87
C GLY A 140 -2.53 18.98 10.30
N LEU A 141 -1.27 18.86 10.71
CA LEU A 141 -0.86 18.51 12.08
C LEU A 141 -0.68 19.74 12.99
N ALA A 142 -0.57 20.93 12.41
CA ALA A 142 -0.33 22.20 13.11
C ALA A 142 -1.62 23.00 13.29
#